data_AF-A0A959ZQV4-F1
#
_entry.id   AF-A0A959ZQV4-F1
#
_cell.length_a   1.000
_cell.length_b   1.000
_cell.length_c   1.000
_cell.angle_alpha   90.00
_cell.angle_beta   90.00
_cell.angle_gamma   90.00
#
_symmetry.space_group_name_H-M   'P 1'
#
loop_
_entity.id
_entity.type
_entity.pdbx_description
1 polymer ?
#
loop_
_entity_poly.entity_id
_entity_poly.type
_entity_poly.pdbx_seq_one_letter_code
_entity_poly.pdbx_strand_id
1 'polypeptide(L)'
;MAEETETQREPVALTPGSGADQNRQAYLSLLKLSLVDLAGARTSAVHFQPDGQMFTRDLKEDELKYRAAGIDWPVNGLTMTGLQRLDDLQECVEAIVRDGVEGDVIEAGTWRGGSSILMRATLDSLGENSRKVWLADSFSGFPEPDDESFPEDRNLNFGISVDLSKADFLAVPVEEVRGNFERLGLNHDLEFVEGFFEDTMEGLSDGRWSLVRLDGDTYESTMLSLRALYPGLAKGGYLVLDDYGFLPECKRAVEEFRAEHGITEPIEAIDWTGARWRKETEATTSGGDLGRGEGTDGSKRKVQRQSHLRIPSMRERDLMQRLEGQSQSSS
;
A
#
# COMPACT_ATOMS: atom_id res chain seq x y z
N MET A 1 -5.17 -28.44 6.07
CA MET A 1 -6.43 -28.65 5.34
C MET A 1 -7.02 -27.26 5.16
N ALA A 2 -6.87 -26.69 3.97
CA ALA A 2 -7.54 -25.45 3.63
C ALA A 2 -8.88 -25.85 3.03
N GLU A 3 -9.97 -25.50 3.71
CA GLU A 3 -11.30 -25.52 3.11
C GLU A 3 -11.33 -24.53 1.94
N GLU A 4 -11.83 -25.00 0.80
CA GLU A 4 -12.10 -24.20 -0.38
C GLU A 4 -13.11 -23.10 -0.02
N THR A 5 -12.75 -21.82 -0.15
CA THR A 5 -13.63 -20.72 -0.59
C THR A 5 -12.86 -19.40 -0.65
N GLU A 6 -12.31 -19.08 -1.82
CA GLU A 6 -12.38 -17.74 -2.40
C GLU A 6 -11.88 -17.83 -3.84
N THR A 7 -12.67 -17.34 -4.79
CA THR A 7 -12.32 -17.32 -6.20
C THR A 7 -11.06 -16.46 -6.38
N GLN A 8 -9.90 -17.10 -6.47
CA GLN A 8 -8.65 -16.40 -6.78
C GLN A 8 -8.82 -15.66 -8.11
N ARG A 9 -8.62 -14.34 -8.10
CA ARG A 9 -8.67 -13.51 -9.30
C ARG A 9 -7.61 -13.99 -10.29
N GLU A 10 -8.03 -14.60 -11.40
CA GLU A 10 -7.10 -15.07 -12.42
C GLU A 10 -6.31 -13.89 -13.02
N PRO A 11 -5.01 -14.06 -13.33
CA PRO A 11 -4.16 -12.98 -13.85
C PRO A 11 -4.38 -12.75 -15.35
N VAL A 12 -5.62 -12.44 -15.73
CA VAL A 12 -6.05 -12.24 -17.12
C VAL A 12 -6.66 -10.85 -17.28
N ALA A 13 -6.18 -10.11 -18.29
CA ALA A 13 -6.70 -8.81 -18.63
C ALA A 13 -8.04 -8.92 -19.35
N LEU A 14 -8.94 -7.95 -19.12
CA LEU A 14 -10.15 -7.80 -19.90
C LEU A 14 -9.84 -7.40 -21.35
N THR A 15 -10.59 -7.97 -22.30
CA THR A 15 -10.43 -7.67 -23.72
C THR A 15 -11.06 -6.31 -24.06
N PRO A 16 -10.35 -5.41 -24.78
CA PRO A 16 -10.92 -4.16 -25.27
C PRO A 16 -12.05 -4.43 -26.27
N GLY A 17 -12.91 -3.44 -26.49
CA GLY A 17 -13.98 -3.54 -27.47
C GLY A 17 -14.43 -2.20 -28.03
N SER A 18 -15.67 -2.13 -28.50
CA SER A 18 -16.15 -0.95 -29.25
C SER A 18 -16.66 0.18 -28.37
N GLY A 19 -16.95 -0.08 -27.09
CA GLY A 19 -17.45 0.91 -26.13
C GLY A 19 -16.34 1.59 -25.33
N ALA A 20 -16.52 2.87 -25.01
CA ALA A 20 -15.58 3.63 -24.18
C ALA A 20 -15.40 3.00 -22.78
N ASP A 21 -16.50 2.57 -22.16
CA ASP A 21 -16.49 1.91 -20.84
C ASP A 21 -15.72 0.58 -20.88
N GLN A 22 -15.95 -0.23 -21.91
CA GLN A 22 -15.22 -1.49 -22.11
C GLN A 22 -13.72 -1.25 -22.29
N ASN A 23 -13.33 -0.21 -23.03
CA ASN A 23 -11.93 0.16 -23.21
C ASN A 23 -11.29 0.70 -21.92
N ARG A 24 -12.05 1.46 -21.10
CA ARG A 24 -11.62 1.86 -19.75
C ARG A 24 -11.34 0.63 -18.89
N GLN A 25 -12.28 -0.30 -18.82
CA GLN A 25 -12.12 -1.51 -18.00
C GLN A 25 -10.97 -2.40 -18.49
N ALA A 26 -10.78 -2.52 -19.82
CA ALA A 26 -9.63 -3.21 -20.38
C ALA A 26 -8.30 -2.53 -20.04
N TYR A 27 -8.23 -1.19 -20.10
CA TYR A 27 -7.07 -0.41 -19.70
C TYR A 27 -6.73 -0.62 -18.22
N LEU A 28 -7.68 -0.41 -17.31
CA LEU A 28 -7.46 -0.57 -15.87
C LEU A 28 -7.12 -2.01 -15.50
N SER A 29 -7.73 -3.00 -16.17
CA SER A 29 -7.40 -4.41 -15.98
C SER A 29 -5.96 -4.75 -16.39
N LEU A 30 -5.47 -4.23 -17.52
CA LEU A 30 -4.08 -4.40 -17.94
C LEU A 30 -3.11 -3.63 -17.03
N LEU A 31 -3.51 -2.43 -16.59
CA LEU A 31 -2.73 -1.63 -15.64
C LEU A 31 -2.51 -2.40 -14.34
N LYS A 32 -3.55 -2.98 -13.74
CA LYS A 32 -3.44 -3.80 -12.53
C LYS A 32 -2.43 -4.94 -12.69
N LEU A 33 -2.49 -5.71 -13.78
CA LEU A 33 -1.49 -6.75 -14.06
C LEU A 33 -0.07 -6.20 -14.18
N SER A 34 0.09 -5.01 -14.76
CA SER A 34 1.40 -4.36 -14.90
C SER A 34 1.94 -3.89 -13.55
N LEU A 35 1.08 -3.32 -12.71
CA LEU A 35 1.43 -2.83 -11.38
C LEU A 35 1.90 -3.95 -10.45
N VAL A 36 1.35 -5.15 -10.58
CA VAL A 36 1.77 -6.34 -9.80
C VAL A 36 2.81 -7.21 -10.53
N ASP A 37 3.38 -6.76 -11.66
CA ASP A 37 4.41 -7.49 -12.43
C ASP A 37 3.94 -8.87 -12.96
N LEU A 38 2.66 -8.95 -13.38
CA LEU A 38 2.06 -10.11 -14.05
C LEU A 38 1.88 -9.92 -15.58
N ALA A 39 2.10 -8.71 -16.10
CA ALA A 39 2.05 -8.44 -17.54
C ALA A 39 3.39 -8.72 -18.26
N GLY A 40 4.47 -8.92 -17.50
CA GLY A 40 5.83 -9.11 -18.03
C GLY A 40 6.07 -10.52 -18.57
N ALA A 41 7.18 -10.69 -19.31
CA ALA A 41 7.62 -12.00 -19.78
C ALA A 41 8.10 -12.92 -18.65
N ARG A 42 8.48 -12.34 -17.51
CA ARG A 42 8.89 -13.04 -16.28
C ARG A 42 8.39 -12.24 -15.09
N THR A 43 8.01 -12.95 -14.03
CA THR A 43 7.57 -12.41 -12.76
C THR A 43 8.55 -12.88 -11.70
N SER A 44 9.18 -11.96 -10.95
CA SER A 44 10.17 -12.32 -9.92
C SER A 44 9.72 -11.85 -8.55
N ALA A 45 10.04 -12.63 -7.52
CA ALA A 45 9.70 -12.35 -6.14
C ALA A 45 10.95 -12.34 -5.25
N VAL A 46 10.84 -11.62 -4.14
CA VAL A 46 11.79 -11.70 -3.02
C VAL A 46 11.48 -12.95 -2.19
N HIS A 47 12.52 -13.64 -1.76
CA HIS A 47 12.46 -14.80 -0.88
C HIS A 47 13.45 -14.64 0.26
N PHE A 48 13.13 -15.32 1.36
CA PHE A 48 13.92 -15.28 2.58
C PHE A 48 14.55 -16.64 2.83
N GLN A 49 15.82 -16.64 3.20
CA GLN A 49 16.48 -17.80 3.78
C GLN A 49 16.16 -17.90 5.27
N PRO A 50 16.27 -19.09 5.90
CA PRO A 50 16.03 -19.25 7.33
C PRO A 50 16.92 -18.40 8.24
N ASP A 51 18.05 -17.92 7.73
CA ASP A 51 18.98 -17.02 8.43
C ASP A 51 18.65 -15.53 8.23
N GLY A 52 17.53 -15.21 7.57
CA GLY A 52 17.06 -13.86 7.30
C GLY A 52 17.63 -13.24 6.01
N GLN A 53 18.53 -13.91 5.29
CA GLN A 53 19.06 -13.36 4.03
C GLN A 53 17.98 -13.29 2.93
N MET A 54 17.92 -12.15 2.25
CA MET A 54 16.99 -11.92 1.14
C MET A 54 17.64 -12.28 -0.19
N PHE A 55 16.92 -13.02 -1.04
CA PHE A 55 17.31 -13.30 -2.42
C PHE A 55 16.10 -13.20 -3.35
N THR A 56 16.34 -13.22 -4.66
CA THR A 56 15.27 -13.12 -5.65
C THR A 56 15.30 -14.28 -6.61
N ARG A 57 14.13 -14.76 -7.03
CA ARG A 57 14.01 -15.72 -8.13
C ARG A 57 12.73 -15.45 -8.92
N ASP A 58 12.68 -16.04 -10.11
CA ASP A 58 11.46 -16.06 -10.90
C ASP A 58 10.44 -17.01 -10.26
N LEU A 59 9.17 -16.59 -10.32
CA LEU A 59 8.03 -17.42 -9.96
C LEU A 59 7.78 -18.45 -11.06
N LYS A 60 7.42 -19.66 -10.65
CA LYS A 60 6.86 -20.68 -11.54
C LYS A 60 5.40 -20.35 -11.83
N GLU A 61 4.86 -20.97 -12.88
CA GLU A 61 3.46 -20.77 -13.30
C GLU A 61 2.46 -21.04 -12.16
N ASP A 62 2.67 -22.09 -11.38
CA ASP A 62 1.83 -22.46 -10.23
C ASP A 62 1.97 -21.54 -9.01
N GLU A 63 2.95 -20.63 -9.03
CA GLU A 63 3.22 -19.65 -7.99
C GLU A 63 2.68 -18.25 -8.33
N LEU A 64 2.29 -17.99 -9.58
CA LEU A 64 1.72 -16.69 -9.99
C LEU A 64 0.45 -16.33 -9.23
N LYS A 65 -0.28 -17.32 -8.72
CA LYS A 65 -1.44 -17.11 -7.86
C LYS A 65 -1.10 -16.39 -6.54
N TYR A 66 0.13 -16.55 -6.02
CA TYR A 66 0.56 -15.82 -4.82
C TYR A 66 0.79 -14.34 -5.13
N ARG A 67 1.31 -14.01 -6.32
CA ARG A 67 1.38 -12.63 -6.79
C ARG A 67 -0.01 -12.03 -6.99
N ALA A 68 -0.91 -12.78 -7.60
CA ALA A 68 -2.29 -12.35 -7.80
C ALA A 68 -3.01 -12.11 -6.46
N ALA A 69 -2.69 -12.86 -5.40
CA ALA A 69 -3.22 -12.69 -4.06
C ALA A 69 -2.46 -11.67 -3.19
N GLY A 70 -1.35 -11.11 -3.69
CA GLY A 70 -0.52 -10.16 -2.95
C GLY A 70 0.15 -10.76 -1.71
N ILE A 71 0.62 -12.01 -1.81
CA ILE A 71 1.27 -12.77 -0.73
C ILE A 71 2.80 -12.66 -0.80
N ASP A 72 3.35 -12.20 -1.91
CA ASP A 72 4.80 -12.09 -2.13
C ASP A 72 5.25 -10.64 -2.38
N TRP A 73 6.57 -10.43 -2.36
CA TRP A 73 7.16 -9.13 -2.60
C TRP A 73 7.67 -9.03 -4.05
N PRO A 74 7.08 -8.20 -4.91
CA PRO A 74 7.40 -8.16 -6.32
C PRO A 74 8.69 -7.39 -6.59
N VAL A 75 9.64 -8.03 -7.27
CA VAL A 75 10.92 -7.37 -7.56
C VAL A 75 10.73 -6.16 -8.47
N ASN A 76 9.87 -6.26 -9.49
CA ASN A 76 9.63 -5.20 -10.47
C ASN A 76 8.25 -4.54 -10.37
N GLY A 77 7.34 -5.10 -9.56
CA GLY A 77 6.00 -4.54 -9.36
C GLY A 77 6.07 -3.18 -8.66
N LEU A 78 5.08 -2.34 -8.90
CA LEU A 78 4.91 -1.05 -8.26
C LEU A 78 3.97 -1.11 -7.05
N THR A 79 3.29 -2.23 -6.86
CA THR A 79 2.51 -2.55 -5.66
C THR A 79 2.61 -4.04 -5.33
N MET A 80 2.48 -4.39 -4.05
CA MET A 80 2.47 -5.77 -3.55
C MET A 80 1.09 -6.24 -3.07
N THR A 81 0.05 -5.44 -3.29
CA THR A 81 -1.31 -5.67 -2.77
C THR A 81 -2.07 -6.78 -3.51
N GLY A 82 -1.57 -7.26 -4.65
CA GLY A 82 -2.29 -8.25 -5.46
C GLY A 82 -3.52 -7.68 -6.18
N LEU A 83 -4.19 -8.53 -6.96
CA LEU A 83 -5.26 -8.13 -7.88
C LEU A 83 -6.60 -7.90 -7.17
N GLN A 84 -6.93 -8.67 -6.14
CA GLN A 84 -8.22 -8.57 -5.46
C GLN A 84 -8.36 -7.24 -4.70
N ARG A 85 -7.32 -6.83 -3.96
CA ARG A 85 -7.26 -5.50 -3.34
C ARG A 85 -7.25 -4.36 -4.37
N LEU A 86 -6.62 -4.53 -5.53
CA LEU A 86 -6.68 -3.52 -6.60
C LEU A 86 -8.05 -3.46 -7.30
N ASP A 87 -8.73 -4.60 -7.47
CA ASP A 87 -10.10 -4.65 -7.97
C ASP A 87 -11.04 -3.90 -7.01
N ASP A 88 -10.96 -4.17 -5.70
CA ASP A 88 -11.76 -3.49 -4.67
C ASP A 88 -11.43 -1.99 -4.57
N LEU A 89 -10.15 -1.62 -4.64
CA LEU A 89 -9.73 -0.21 -4.64
C LEU A 89 -10.30 0.55 -5.85
N GLN A 90 -10.29 -0.07 -7.04
CA GLN A 90 -10.93 0.51 -8.22
C GLN A 90 -12.44 0.68 -7.99
N GLU A 91 -13.13 -0.33 -7.45
CA GLU A 91 -14.57 -0.27 -7.16
C GLU A 91 -14.91 0.83 -6.15
N CYS A 92 -14.08 1.01 -5.11
CA CYS A 92 -14.23 2.10 -4.14
C CYS A 92 -14.10 3.47 -4.82
N VAL A 93 -13.08 3.67 -5.67
CA VAL A 93 -12.88 4.93 -6.41
C VAL A 93 -14.05 5.19 -7.38
N GLU A 94 -14.49 4.17 -8.13
CA GLU A 94 -15.65 4.30 -9.02
C GLU A 94 -16.93 4.64 -8.23
N ALA A 95 -17.11 4.05 -7.04
CA ALA A 95 -18.27 4.29 -6.19
C ALA A 95 -18.31 5.72 -5.63
N ILE A 96 -17.19 6.27 -5.14
CA ILE A 96 -17.17 7.65 -4.61
C ILE A 96 -17.45 8.68 -5.71
N VAL A 97 -17.01 8.43 -6.95
CA VAL A 97 -17.31 9.31 -8.09
C VAL A 97 -18.78 9.19 -8.48
N ARG A 98 -19.28 7.96 -8.66
CA ARG A 98 -20.69 7.69 -9.02
C ARG A 98 -21.66 8.30 -8.01
N ASP A 99 -21.35 8.17 -6.73
CA ASP A 99 -22.24 8.58 -5.64
C ASP A 99 -22.01 10.06 -5.24
N GLY A 100 -21.07 10.76 -5.88
CA GLY A 100 -20.82 12.19 -5.67
C GLY A 100 -20.22 12.53 -4.31
N VAL A 101 -19.43 11.61 -3.72
CA VAL A 101 -18.80 11.81 -2.41
C VAL A 101 -17.66 12.82 -2.56
N GLU A 102 -17.77 13.97 -1.88
CA GLU A 102 -16.75 15.02 -1.93
C GLU A 102 -15.48 14.65 -1.14
N GLY A 103 -14.35 15.19 -1.57
CA GLY A 103 -13.04 15.01 -0.92
C GLY A 103 -12.01 14.33 -1.81
N ASP A 104 -10.74 14.52 -1.47
CA ASP A 104 -9.59 13.90 -2.15
C ASP A 104 -9.45 12.42 -1.76
N VAL A 105 -8.53 11.71 -2.41
CA VAL A 105 -8.16 10.34 -2.02
C VAL A 105 -6.74 10.32 -1.46
N ILE A 106 -6.49 9.51 -0.44
CA ILE A 106 -5.18 9.41 0.21
C ILE A 106 -4.78 7.94 0.47
N GLU A 107 -3.50 7.66 0.27
CA GLU A 107 -2.83 6.44 0.70
C GLU A 107 -1.74 6.78 1.74
N ALA A 108 -1.80 6.14 2.91
CA ALA A 108 -0.80 6.22 3.96
C ALA A 108 -0.02 4.90 4.01
N GLY A 109 1.20 4.92 3.46
CA GLY A 109 2.01 3.75 3.16
C GLY A 109 1.88 3.38 1.68
N THR A 110 2.85 3.81 0.88
CA THR A 110 2.74 3.84 -0.59
C THR A 110 3.76 2.95 -1.28
N TRP A 111 4.90 2.68 -0.63
CA TRP A 111 6.02 1.94 -1.21
C TRP A 111 6.44 2.52 -2.58
N ARG A 112 6.17 1.81 -3.69
CA ARG A 112 6.48 2.27 -5.06
C ARG A 112 5.34 3.06 -5.72
N GLY A 113 4.23 3.24 -5.02
CA GLY A 113 3.07 4.06 -5.40
C GLY A 113 2.05 3.38 -6.32
N GLY A 114 2.12 2.06 -6.53
CA GLY A 114 1.28 1.37 -7.52
C GLY A 114 -0.22 1.45 -7.25
N SER A 115 -0.63 1.37 -5.99
CA SER A 115 -2.03 1.51 -5.58
C SER A 115 -2.53 2.95 -5.79
N SER A 116 -1.74 3.96 -5.41
CA SER A 116 -2.01 5.37 -5.76
C SER A 116 -2.03 5.66 -7.27
N ILE A 117 -1.17 5.01 -8.06
CA ILE A 117 -1.21 5.07 -9.53
C ILE A 117 -2.57 4.56 -10.05
N LEU A 118 -3.08 3.45 -9.49
CA LEU A 118 -4.39 2.93 -9.87
C LEU A 118 -5.52 3.91 -9.50
N MET A 119 -5.45 4.56 -8.33
CA MET A 119 -6.43 5.59 -7.95
C MET A 119 -6.44 6.73 -8.98
N ARG A 120 -5.27 7.29 -9.34
CA ARG A 120 -5.15 8.36 -10.34
C ARG A 120 -5.67 7.93 -11.71
N ALA A 121 -5.29 6.74 -12.17
CA ALA A 121 -5.74 6.19 -13.45
C ALA A 121 -7.26 5.97 -13.50
N THR A 122 -7.85 5.47 -12.40
CA THR A 122 -9.30 5.29 -12.29
C THR A 122 -10.02 6.62 -12.37
N LEU A 123 -9.59 7.64 -11.62
CA LEU A 123 -10.16 8.99 -11.67
C LEU A 123 -10.08 9.60 -13.09
N ASP A 124 -8.91 9.55 -13.73
CA ASP A 124 -8.70 10.07 -15.09
C ASP A 124 -9.62 9.39 -16.10
N SER A 125 -9.78 8.07 -15.97
CA SER A 125 -10.59 7.27 -16.87
C SER A 125 -12.10 7.51 -16.71
N LEU A 126 -12.52 8.12 -15.60
CA LEU A 126 -13.88 8.62 -15.36
C LEU A 126 -14.05 10.09 -15.76
N GLY A 127 -12.96 10.77 -16.17
CA GLY A 127 -12.94 12.21 -16.44
C GLY A 127 -13.02 13.08 -15.17
N GLU A 128 -12.63 12.52 -14.02
CA GLU A 128 -12.69 13.18 -12.73
C GLU A 128 -11.41 13.96 -12.42
N ASN A 129 -11.53 15.30 -12.44
CA ASN A 129 -10.41 16.24 -12.32
C ASN A 129 -10.51 17.16 -11.08
N SER A 130 -11.49 16.93 -10.19
CA SER A 130 -11.68 17.74 -8.98
C SER A 130 -10.98 17.17 -7.75
N ARG A 131 -10.53 15.90 -7.81
CA ARG A 131 -9.87 15.19 -6.71
C ARG A 131 -8.38 15.04 -6.96
N LYS A 132 -7.60 15.29 -5.93
CA LYS A 132 -6.18 14.94 -5.87
C LYS A 132 -5.99 13.53 -5.30
N VAL A 133 -4.85 12.93 -5.65
CA VAL A 133 -4.33 11.73 -5.01
C VAL A 133 -3.17 12.13 -4.09
N TRP A 134 -3.32 11.87 -2.80
CA TRP A 134 -2.33 12.13 -1.78
C TRP A 134 -1.55 10.86 -1.43
N LEU A 135 -0.23 11.00 -1.34
CA LEU A 135 0.69 9.92 -1.02
C LEU A 135 1.46 10.30 0.24
N ALA A 136 1.12 9.69 1.38
CA ALA A 136 1.81 9.87 2.64
C ALA A 136 2.72 8.68 2.94
N ASP A 137 4.03 8.93 3.00
CA ASP A 137 5.05 7.91 3.20
C ASP A 137 6.33 8.55 3.74
N SER A 138 7.16 7.76 4.44
CA SER A 138 8.50 8.20 4.82
C SER A 138 9.43 8.31 3.60
N PHE A 139 9.10 7.59 2.51
CA PHE A 139 9.96 7.37 1.33
C PHE A 139 11.36 6.88 1.70
N SER A 140 11.46 6.28 2.90
CA SER A 140 12.70 5.93 3.58
C SER A 140 12.61 4.57 4.29
N GLY A 141 11.48 3.87 4.15
CA GLY A 141 11.22 2.57 4.77
C GLY A 141 10.68 2.71 6.19
N PHE A 142 10.74 1.62 6.96
CA PHE A 142 10.25 1.56 8.32
C PHE A 142 11.18 2.30 9.30
N PRO A 143 10.65 3.05 10.28
CA PRO A 143 11.45 3.54 11.40
C PRO A 143 11.87 2.38 12.31
N GLU A 144 12.84 2.63 13.18
CA GLU A 144 13.03 1.75 14.35
C GLU A 144 11.76 1.77 15.22
N PRO A 145 11.29 0.61 15.72
CA PRO A 145 10.10 0.57 16.58
C PRO A 145 10.25 1.49 17.80
N ASP A 146 9.21 2.27 18.10
CA ASP A 146 9.11 2.99 19.38
C ASP A 146 8.40 2.11 20.40
N ASP A 147 9.15 1.16 20.93
CA ASP A 147 8.68 0.22 21.93
C ASP A 147 8.17 0.90 23.22
N GLU A 148 8.55 2.15 23.50
CA GLU A 148 8.12 2.88 24.70
C GLU A 148 6.73 3.48 24.51
N SER A 149 6.49 4.16 23.40
CA SER A 149 5.20 4.80 23.09
C SER A 149 4.17 3.81 22.55
N PHE A 150 4.62 2.80 21.81
CA PHE A 150 3.77 1.80 21.14
C PHE A 150 4.27 0.38 21.44
N PRO A 151 4.10 -0.11 22.68
CA PRO A 151 4.51 -1.46 23.07
C PRO A 151 3.80 -2.57 22.28
N GLU A 152 2.69 -2.25 21.62
CA GLU A 152 1.97 -3.08 20.65
C GLU A 152 2.87 -3.60 19.53
N ASP A 153 3.81 -2.77 19.08
CA ASP A 153 4.65 -3.03 17.91
C ASP A 153 5.96 -3.76 18.29
N ARG A 154 6.11 -4.16 19.57
CA ARG A 154 7.29 -4.86 20.07
C ARG A 154 7.43 -6.24 19.43
N ASN A 155 8.62 -6.51 18.89
CA ASN A 155 8.99 -7.78 18.24
C ASN A 155 8.12 -8.13 17.02
N LEU A 156 7.58 -7.13 16.32
CA LEU A 156 6.95 -7.34 15.03
C LEU A 156 7.90 -8.10 14.11
N ASN A 157 7.43 -9.25 13.65
CA ASN A 157 8.14 -10.08 12.68
C ASN A 157 7.36 -10.24 11.37
N PHE A 158 6.10 -9.78 11.28
CA PHE A 158 5.28 -9.85 10.06
C PHE A 158 5.22 -11.27 9.44
N GLY A 159 5.40 -12.31 10.26
CA GLY A 159 5.51 -13.70 9.78
C GLY A 159 6.82 -14.04 9.05
N ILE A 160 7.78 -13.12 9.01
CA ILE A 160 9.12 -13.29 8.43
C ILE A 160 10.21 -13.10 9.48
N SER A 161 11.31 -13.85 9.40
CA SER A 161 12.44 -13.70 10.34
C SER A 161 13.34 -12.51 9.98
N VAL A 162 12.74 -11.36 9.65
CA VAL A 162 13.43 -10.14 9.22
C VAL A 162 12.82 -8.93 9.90
N ASP A 163 13.69 -8.06 10.42
CA ASP A 163 13.34 -6.75 10.94
C ASP A 163 13.14 -5.78 9.76
N LEU A 164 11.90 -5.34 9.52
CA LEU A 164 11.54 -4.48 8.38
C LEU A 164 12.26 -3.13 8.39
N SER A 165 12.64 -2.61 9.57
CA SER A 165 13.41 -1.37 9.68
C SER A 165 14.79 -1.45 9.01
N LYS A 166 15.26 -2.69 8.76
CA LYS A 166 16.53 -2.97 8.09
C LYS A 166 16.38 -3.42 6.65
N ALA A 167 15.15 -3.56 6.14
CA ALA A 167 14.88 -4.02 4.80
C ALA A 167 14.93 -2.84 3.80
N ASP A 168 16.09 -2.62 3.18
CA ASP A 168 16.29 -1.58 2.16
C ASP A 168 15.28 -1.65 1.00
N PHE A 169 14.68 -2.83 0.75
CA PHE A 169 13.67 -3.04 -0.29
C PHE A 169 12.40 -2.19 -0.11
N LEU A 170 12.06 -1.85 1.14
CA LEU A 170 10.87 -1.08 1.48
C LEU A 170 11.14 0.44 1.49
N ALA A 171 12.42 0.84 1.41
CA ALA A 171 12.83 2.24 1.39
C ALA A 171 12.92 2.77 -0.05
N VAL A 172 11.79 3.24 -0.58
CA VAL A 172 11.69 3.78 -1.95
C VAL A 172 11.71 5.32 -1.90
N PRO A 173 12.74 5.99 -2.44
CA PRO A 173 12.80 7.44 -2.45
C PRO A 173 11.65 8.08 -3.24
N VAL A 174 11.17 9.24 -2.77
CA VAL A 174 10.05 9.95 -3.39
C VAL A 174 10.24 10.21 -4.89
N GLU A 175 11.47 10.48 -5.32
CA GLU A 175 11.79 10.73 -6.74
C GLU A 175 11.59 9.48 -7.60
N GLU A 176 11.80 8.28 -7.04
CA GLU A 176 11.48 7.03 -7.74
C GLU A 176 9.97 6.87 -7.90
N VAL A 177 9.20 7.20 -6.84
CA VAL A 177 7.73 7.16 -6.89
C VAL A 177 7.20 8.18 -7.90
N ARG A 178 7.69 9.43 -7.89
CA ARG A 178 7.35 10.46 -8.90
C ARG A 178 7.67 9.97 -10.32
N GLY A 179 8.84 9.36 -10.52
CA GLY A 179 9.24 8.77 -11.79
C GLY A 179 8.31 7.64 -12.26
N ASN A 180 7.74 6.85 -11.34
CA ASN A 180 6.77 5.82 -11.68
C ASN A 180 5.46 6.41 -12.23
N PHE A 181 4.95 7.49 -11.62
CA PHE A 181 3.79 8.23 -12.16
C PHE A 181 4.09 8.84 -13.53
N GLU A 182 5.26 9.48 -13.68
CA GLU A 182 5.67 10.12 -14.94
C GLU A 182 5.76 9.11 -16.10
N ARG A 183 6.31 7.91 -15.84
CA ARG A 183 6.42 6.83 -16.84
C ARG A 183 5.07 6.38 -17.40
N LEU A 184 4.00 6.57 -16.65
CA LEU A 184 2.63 6.22 -17.03
C LEU A 184 1.80 7.44 -17.49
N GLY A 185 2.38 8.64 -17.45
CA GLY A 185 1.70 9.89 -17.81
C GLY A 185 0.60 10.29 -16.81
N LEU A 186 0.77 9.93 -15.53
CA LEU A 186 -0.21 10.14 -14.46
C LEU A 186 0.30 11.13 -13.39
N ASN A 187 1.25 12.01 -13.74
CA ASN A 187 1.97 12.89 -12.83
C ASN A 187 1.27 14.25 -12.57
N HIS A 188 -0.05 14.27 -12.49
CA HIS A 188 -0.88 15.45 -12.25
C HIS A 188 -1.86 15.22 -11.10
N ASP A 189 -2.30 16.31 -10.47
CA ASP A 189 -3.23 16.29 -9.33
C ASP A 189 -2.77 15.32 -8.22
N LEU A 190 -1.45 15.34 -7.95
CA LEU A 190 -0.79 14.56 -6.91
C LEU A 190 -0.30 15.49 -5.80
N GLU A 191 -0.33 14.99 -4.57
CA GLU A 191 0.30 15.61 -3.41
C GLU A 191 1.13 14.55 -2.67
N PHE A 192 2.36 14.90 -2.30
CA PHE A 192 3.28 13.99 -1.64
C PHE A 192 3.58 14.52 -0.24
N VAL A 193 3.28 13.73 0.77
CA VAL A 193 3.53 14.03 2.18
C VAL A 193 4.73 13.21 2.60
N GLU A 194 5.91 13.83 2.52
CA GLU A 194 7.20 13.18 2.77
C GLU A 194 7.56 13.27 4.25
N GLY A 195 7.60 12.11 4.93
CA GLY A 195 8.02 12.02 6.33
C GLY A 195 7.36 10.85 7.06
N PHE A 196 7.84 10.55 8.27
CA PHE A 196 7.21 9.54 9.10
C PHE A 196 5.83 10.02 9.58
N PHE A 197 4.97 9.08 9.93
CA PHE A 197 3.58 9.40 10.26
C PHE A 197 3.46 10.23 11.54
N GLU A 198 4.34 10.03 12.53
CA GLU A 198 4.38 10.86 13.75
C GLU A 198 4.69 12.34 13.46
N ASP A 199 5.41 12.63 12.37
CA ASP A 199 5.78 13.99 12.00
C ASP A 199 4.78 14.65 11.04
N THR A 200 4.01 13.84 10.30
CA THR A 200 3.24 14.31 9.14
C THR A 200 1.72 14.21 9.31
N MET A 201 1.21 13.20 10.05
CA MET A 201 -0.22 12.93 10.10
C MET A 201 -1.01 14.07 10.77
N GLU A 202 -0.47 14.71 11.82
CA GLU A 202 -1.15 15.83 12.47
C GLU A 202 -1.46 16.97 11.47
N GLY A 203 -0.54 17.24 10.53
CA GLY A 203 -0.71 18.25 9.49
C GLY A 203 -1.82 17.95 8.47
N LEU A 204 -2.35 16.72 8.45
CA LEU A 204 -3.42 16.27 7.57
C LEU A 204 -4.82 16.26 8.22
N SER A 205 -4.92 16.69 9.49
CA SER A 205 -6.17 16.62 10.28
C SER A 205 -7.32 17.47 9.73
N ASP A 206 -7.01 18.53 8.98
CA ASP A 206 -7.99 19.39 8.31
C ASP A 206 -8.34 18.91 6.88
N GLY A 207 -7.78 17.77 6.45
CA GLY A 207 -8.03 17.17 5.15
C GLY A 207 -9.50 16.76 4.97
N ARG A 208 -9.96 16.77 3.72
CA ARG A 208 -11.30 16.29 3.36
C ARG A 208 -11.14 15.13 2.40
N TRP A 209 -11.60 13.96 2.81
CA TRP A 209 -11.32 12.70 2.12
C TRP A 209 -12.61 12.05 1.64
N SER A 210 -12.60 11.51 0.43
CA SER A 210 -13.63 10.59 -0.07
C SER A 210 -13.17 9.13 0.03
N LEU A 211 -11.86 8.89 0.03
CA LEU A 211 -11.26 7.58 0.25
C LEU A 211 -9.95 7.72 1.02
N VAL A 212 -9.79 6.92 2.07
CA VAL A 212 -8.55 6.79 2.86
C VAL A 212 -8.12 5.34 2.80
N ARG A 213 -6.90 5.07 2.33
CA ARG A 213 -6.28 3.74 2.34
C ARG A 213 -5.11 3.74 3.33
N LEU A 214 -5.14 2.83 4.29
CA LEU A 214 -4.10 2.65 5.30
C LEU A 214 -3.34 1.34 5.03
N ASP A 215 -2.02 1.45 4.90
CA ASP A 215 -1.10 0.38 4.51
C ASP A 215 0.27 0.62 5.16
N GLY A 216 0.24 0.90 6.46
CA GLY A 216 1.40 1.24 7.28
C GLY A 216 1.83 0.11 8.23
N ASP A 217 1.16 -1.05 8.14
CA ASP A 217 1.35 -2.30 8.88
C ASP A 217 1.19 -2.24 10.41
N THR A 218 1.84 -1.28 11.08
CA THR A 218 2.00 -1.24 12.54
C THR A 218 0.79 -0.64 13.26
N TYR A 219 0.66 -0.92 14.55
CA TYR A 219 -0.33 -0.28 15.41
C TYR A 219 -0.13 1.24 15.40
N GLU A 220 1.11 1.70 15.60
CA GLU A 220 1.47 3.12 15.59
C GLU A 220 0.99 3.81 14.31
N SER A 221 1.41 3.28 13.16
CA SER A 221 1.09 3.85 11.84
C SER A 221 -0.41 3.92 11.60
N THR A 222 -1.11 2.83 11.95
CA THR A 222 -2.56 2.73 11.79
C THR A 222 -3.29 3.72 12.70
N MET A 223 -2.91 3.80 13.98
CA MET A 223 -3.55 4.67 14.96
C MET A 223 -3.35 6.15 14.64
N LEU A 224 -2.11 6.57 14.30
CA LEU A 224 -1.82 7.95 13.91
C LEU A 224 -2.61 8.35 12.67
N SER A 225 -2.66 7.49 11.65
CA SER A 225 -3.40 7.74 10.42
C SER A 225 -4.91 7.80 10.65
N LEU A 226 -5.47 6.91 11.49
CA LEU A 226 -6.90 6.94 11.84
C LEU A 226 -7.27 8.24 12.55
N ARG A 227 -6.48 8.68 13.54
CA ARG A 227 -6.73 9.91 14.30
C ARG A 227 -6.69 11.15 13.41
N ALA A 228 -5.76 11.21 12.46
CA ALA A 228 -5.64 12.34 11.54
C ALA A 228 -6.69 12.33 10.41
N LEU A 229 -6.86 11.19 9.74
CA LEU A 229 -7.56 11.15 8.45
C LEU A 229 -9.04 10.81 8.59
N TYR A 230 -9.43 9.93 9.52
CA TYR A 230 -10.82 9.48 9.64
C TYR A 230 -11.83 10.60 9.98
N PRO A 231 -11.50 11.62 10.79
CA PRO A 231 -12.40 12.75 11.03
C PRO A 231 -12.78 13.48 9.74
N GLY A 232 -11.83 13.63 8.81
CA GLY A 232 -12.00 14.27 7.51
C GLY A 232 -12.67 13.41 6.43
N LEU A 233 -12.86 12.10 6.67
CA LEU A 233 -13.53 11.21 5.73
C LEU A 233 -15.02 11.57 5.63
N ALA A 234 -15.48 11.86 4.41
CA ALA A 234 -16.85 12.21 4.13
C ALA A 234 -17.80 11.01 4.31
N LYS A 235 -19.05 11.31 4.66
CA LYS A 235 -20.12 10.31 4.60
C LYS A 235 -20.26 9.77 3.17
N GLY A 236 -20.39 8.46 3.05
CA GLY A 236 -20.38 7.73 1.79
C GLY A 236 -18.97 7.38 1.30
N GLY A 237 -17.91 7.91 1.94
CA GLY A 237 -16.52 7.60 1.64
C GLY A 237 -16.06 6.25 2.23
N TYR A 238 -14.91 5.79 1.77
CA TYR A 238 -14.36 4.48 2.16
C TYR A 238 -13.09 4.63 3.00
N LEU A 239 -12.99 3.81 4.04
CA LEU A 239 -11.73 3.50 4.69
C LEU A 239 -11.31 2.09 4.27
N VAL A 240 -10.15 1.97 3.63
CA VAL A 240 -9.51 0.71 3.21
C VAL A 240 -8.34 0.44 4.14
N LEU A 241 -8.23 -0.79 4.64
CA LEU A 241 -7.22 -1.27 5.57
C LEU A 241 -6.51 -2.46 4.94
N ASP A 242 -5.23 -2.34 4.60
CA ASP A 242 -4.53 -3.39 3.86
C ASP A 242 -4.17 -4.61 4.73
N ASP A 243 -3.89 -4.37 6.02
CA ASP A 243 -3.28 -5.36 6.90
C ASP A 243 -4.21 -5.95 7.98
N TYR A 244 -5.49 -5.56 7.96
CA TYR A 244 -6.43 -5.82 9.05
C TYR A 244 -6.67 -7.32 9.36
N GLY A 245 -6.73 -8.14 8.31
CA GLY A 245 -7.01 -9.57 8.41
C GLY A 245 -5.80 -10.38 8.89
N PHE A 246 -4.59 -9.89 8.64
CA PHE A 246 -3.35 -10.64 8.89
C PHE A 246 -2.55 -10.13 10.09
N LEU A 247 -2.43 -8.81 10.29
CA LEU A 247 -1.62 -8.20 11.34
C LEU A 247 -2.46 -7.88 12.58
N PRO A 248 -2.26 -8.59 13.72
CA PRO A 248 -3.00 -8.34 14.96
C PRO A 248 -2.88 -6.91 15.48
N GLU A 249 -1.75 -6.26 15.25
CA GLU A 249 -1.42 -4.91 15.72
C GLU A 249 -2.23 -3.84 14.96
N CYS A 250 -2.27 -3.93 13.62
CA CYS A 250 -3.16 -3.13 12.77
C CYS A 250 -4.63 -3.34 13.18
N LYS A 251 -5.05 -4.60 13.32
CA LYS A 251 -6.42 -4.94 13.76
C LYS A 251 -6.76 -4.32 15.11
N ARG A 252 -5.84 -4.40 16.07
CA ARG A 252 -6.02 -3.83 17.41
C ARG A 252 -6.18 -2.31 17.35
N ALA A 253 -5.35 -1.60 16.58
CA ALA A 253 -5.47 -0.15 16.41
C ALA A 253 -6.85 0.24 15.87
N VAL A 254 -7.32 -0.48 14.84
CA VAL A 254 -8.64 -0.27 14.24
C VAL A 254 -9.77 -0.53 15.24
N GLU A 255 -9.73 -1.65 15.97
CA GLU A 255 -10.79 -2.01 16.93
C GLU A 255 -10.85 -1.02 18.10
N GLU A 256 -9.70 -0.59 18.63
CA GLU A 256 -9.63 0.42 19.70
C GLU A 256 -10.14 1.78 19.23
N PHE A 257 -9.70 2.26 18.06
CA PHE A 257 -10.17 3.52 17.50
C PHE A 257 -11.68 3.51 17.28
N ARG A 258 -12.23 2.42 16.75
CA ARG A 258 -13.67 2.27 16.53
C ARG A 258 -14.45 2.24 17.84
N ALA A 259 -13.94 1.56 18.86
CA ALA A 259 -14.55 1.54 20.19
C ALA A 259 -14.54 2.92 20.85
N GLU A 260 -13.43 3.66 20.74
CA GLU A 260 -13.27 5.03 21.25
C GLU A 260 -14.29 5.99 20.61
N HIS A 261 -14.57 5.84 19.32
CA HIS A 261 -15.42 6.75 18.55
C HIS A 261 -16.84 6.24 18.31
N GLY A 262 -17.20 5.06 18.84
CA GLY A 262 -18.52 4.45 18.67
C GLY A 262 -18.85 4.10 17.21
N ILE A 263 -17.84 3.74 16.41
CA ILE A 263 -17.98 3.38 14.99
C ILE A 263 -18.48 1.94 14.89
N THR A 264 -19.65 1.75 14.29
CA THR A 264 -20.33 0.44 14.20
C THR A 264 -20.55 -0.05 12.77
N GLU A 265 -20.15 0.74 11.77
CA GLU A 265 -20.24 0.38 10.37
C GLU A 265 -19.54 -0.97 10.10
N PRO A 266 -20.15 -1.89 9.34
CA PRO A 266 -19.62 -3.22 9.15
C PRO A 266 -18.26 -3.18 8.43
N ILE A 267 -17.31 -3.97 8.93
CA ILE A 267 -16.04 -4.21 8.23
C ILE A 267 -16.26 -5.36 7.26
N GLU A 268 -16.02 -5.09 5.98
CA GLU A 268 -16.10 -6.06 4.89
C GLU A 268 -14.69 -6.54 4.55
N ALA A 269 -14.47 -7.86 4.58
CA ALA A 269 -13.21 -8.45 4.13
C ALA A 269 -13.10 -8.33 2.60
N ILE A 270 -11.90 -7.99 2.13
CA ILE A 270 -11.57 -7.91 0.70
C ILE A 270 -10.92 -9.21 0.26
N ASP A 271 -9.90 -9.66 1.01
CA ASP A 271 -9.18 -10.91 0.82
C ASP A 271 -8.66 -11.43 2.19
N TRP A 272 -7.55 -12.18 2.18
CA TRP A 272 -6.94 -12.74 3.39
C TRP A 272 -6.34 -11.70 4.35
N THR A 273 -6.05 -10.48 3.90
CA THR A 273 -5.46 -9.41 4.71
C THR A 273 -6.24 -8.11 4.64
N GLY A 274 -6.73 -7.75 3.45
CA GLY A 274 -7.43 -6.49 3.24
C GLY A 274 -8.84 -6.50 3.81
N ALA A 275 -9.25 -5.36 4.35
CA ALA A 275 -10.63 -5.09 4.70
C ALA A 275 -10.99 -3.64 4.41
N ARG A 276 -12.27 -3.32 4.35
CA ARG A 276 -12.74 -1.93 4.25
C ARG A 276 -14.05 -1.72 4.99
N TRP A 277 -14.40 -0.47 5.20
CA TRP A 277 -15.79 -0.11 5.47
C TRP A 277 -16.15 1.21 4.81
N ARG A 278 -17.45 1.39 4.56
CA ARG A 278 -18.03 2.64 4.09
C ARG A 278 -18.51 3.45 5.29
N LYS A 279 -18.13 4.73 5.38
CA LYS A 279 -18.58 5.63 6.45
C LYS A 279 -20.01 6.06 6.18
N GLU A 280 -20.95 5.69 7.04
CA GLU A 280 -22.39 5.97 6.86
C GLU A 280 -22.87 7.10 7.78
N THR A 281 -22.06 7.46 8.76
CA THR A 281 -22.35 8.50 9.74
C THR A 281 -21.69 9.83 9.36
N GLU A 282 -22.38 10.93 9.66
CA GLU A 282 -21.77 12.26 9.60
C GLU A 282 -20.71 12.40 10.69
N ALA A 283 -19.69 13.22 10.46
CA ALA A 283 -18.76 13.59 11.52
C ALA A 283 -19.55 14.20 12.69
N THR A 284 -19.47 13.59 13.88
CA THR A 284 -20.00 14.21 15.09
C THR A 284 -19.25 15.51 15.29
N THR A 285 -19.94 16.63 15.08
CA THR A 285 -19.48 17.98 15.45
C THR A 285 -19.53 18.13 16.98
N SER A 286 -18.87 17.24 17.71
CA SER A 286 -18.46 17.56 19.07
C SER A 286 -17.17 18.36 18.95
N GLY A 287 -17.29 19.68 19.11
CA GLY A 287 -16.17 20.58 19.37
C GLY A 287 -15.51 20.26 20.70
N GLY A 288 -14.92 19.06 20.79
CA GLY A 288 -13.89 18.73 21.74
C GLY A 288 -12.60 19.23 21.13
N ASP A 289 -11.96 20.16 21.84
CA ASP A 289 -10.55 20.45 21.72
C ASP A 289 -9.80 19.10 21.75
N LEU A 290 -9.53 18.54 20.57
CA LEU A 290 -8.50 17.52 20.41
C LEU A 290 -7.23 18.26 20.80
N GLY A 291 -6.87 18.15 22.08
CA GLY A 291 -5.88 18.99 22.72
C GLY A 291 -4.69 19.15 21.78
N ARG A 292 -4.44 20.39 21.37
CA ARG A 292 -3.28 20.76 20.57
C ARG A 292 -2.07 20.22 21.32
N GLY A 293 -1.53 19.09 20.85
CA GLY A 293 -0.24 18.62 21.32
C GLY A 293 0.73 19.76 21.08
N GLU A 294 1.42 20.19 22.14
CA GLU A 294 2.55 21.08 21.95
C GLU A 294 3.50 20.36 20.98
N GLY A 295 3.70 20.94 19.80
CA GLY A 295 4.50 20.34 18.72
C GLY A 295 5.78 19.77 19.29
N THR A 296 5.86 18.45 19.29
CA THR A 296 7.06 17.73 19.67
C THR A 296 8.10 18.00 18.60
N ASP A 297 9.30 18.40 19.05
CA ASP A 297 10.51 18.46 18.22
C ASP A 297 10.57 17.18 17.37
N GLY A 298 10.50 17.33 16.03
CA GLY A 298 10.28 16.23 15.09
C GLY A 298 11.13 15.02 15.45
N SER A 299 10.49 13.87 15.57
CA SER A 299 11.12 12.68 16.09
C SER A 299 12.17 12.20 15.08
N LYS A 300 13.46 12.43 15.39
CA LYS A 300 14.56 11.92 14.57
C LYS A 300 14.79 10.43 14.83
N ARG A 301 13.75 9.60 14.70
CA ARG A 301 13.93 8.14 14.71
C ARG A 301 14.84 7.78 13.55
N LYS A 302 15.94 7.08 13.88
CA LYS A 302 17.00 6.78 12.93
C LYS A 302 16.56 5.60 12.08
N VAL A 303 16.74 5.70 10.76
CA VAL A 303 16.73 4.54 9.88
C VAL A 303 18.12 3.90 9.93
N GLN A 304 18.27 2.77 10.63
CA GLN A 304 19.54 2.02 10.67
C GLN A 304 19.60 0.97 9.55
N ARG A 305 20.43 1.24 8.54
CA ARG A 305 20.60 0.34 7.39
C ARG A 305 21.64 -0.74 7.66
N GLN A 306 21.34 -1.99 7.30
CA GLN A 306 22.30 -3.10 7.32
C GLN A 306 22.57 -3.61 5.90
N SER A 307 23.85 -3.54 5.48
CA SER A 307 24.28 -3.79 4.09
C SER A 307 24.03 -5.20 3.55
N HIS A 308 23.63 -6.17 4.39
CA HIS A 308 23.42 -7.57 4.01
C HIS A 308 21.96 -7.92 3.70
N LEU A 309 21.00 -7.00 3.94
CA LEU A 309 19.58 -7.14 3.56
C LEU A 309 19.25 -6.41 2.25
N ARG A 310 20.28 -6.00 1.51
CA ARG A 310 20.16 -5.36 0.21
C ARG A 310 19.85 -6.38 -0.88
N ILE A 311 18.78 -6.15 -1.64
CA ILE A 311 18.48 -6.97 -2.82
C ILE A 311 19.32 -6.48 -4.02
N PRO A 312 20.11 -7.35 -4.67
CA PRO A 312 20.84 -6.97 -5.89
C PRO A 312 19.89 -6.60 -7.03
N SER A 313 20.16 -5.47 -7.70
CA SER A 313 19.44 -5.05 -8.90
C SER A 313 19.53 -6.10 -10.01
N MET A 314 18.61 -6.08 -10.99
CA MET A 314 18.70 -6.97 -12.16
C MET A 314 20.04 -6.82 -12.89
N ARG A 315 20.55 -5.59 -12.98
CA ARG A 315 21.86 -5.33 -13.60
C ARG A 315 22.99 -5.98 -12.81
N GLU A 316 22.96 -5.91 -11.48
CA GLU A 316 23.94 -6.59 -10.62
C GLU A 316 23.83 -8.12 -10.76
N ARG A 317 22.63 -8.68 -10.84
CA ARG A 317 22.40 -10.12 -11.09
C ARG A 317 22.95 -10.56 -12.45
N ASP A 318 22.64 -9.83 -13.52
CA ASP A 318 23.16 -10.11 -14.86
C ASP A 318 24.70 -10.05 -14.89
N LEU A 319 25.30 -9.11 -14.15
CA LEU A 319 26.74 -9.03 -13.99
C LEU A 319 27.31 -10.21 -13.19
N MET A 320 26.67 -10.58 -12.08
CA MET A 320 27.07 -11.73 -11.26
C MET A 320 27.00 -13.05 -12.03
N GLN A 321 25.91 -13.31 -12.76
CA GLN A 321 25.78 -14.51 -13.60
C GLN A 321 26.83 -14.55 -14.72
N ARG A 322 27.17 -13.40 -15.32
CA ARG A 322 28.26 -13.33 -16.31
C ARG A 322 29.63 -13.63 -15.69
N LEU A 323 29.89 -13.18 -14.46
CA LEU A 323 31.13 -13.46 -13.75
C LEU A 323 31.26 -14.93 -13.31
N GLU A 324 30.16 -15.54 -12.86
CA GLU A 324 30.12 -16.97 -12.52
C GLU A 324 30.29 -17.86 -13.76
N GLY A 325 29.64 -17.51 -14.88
CA GLY A 325 29.81 -18.21 -16.15
C GLY A 325 31.22 -18.11 -16.73
N GLN A 326 31.91 -17.00 -16.53
CA GLN A 326 33.33 -16.85 -16.93
C GLN A 326 34.27 -17.67 -16.05
N SER A 327 33.96 -17.82 -14.75
CA SER A 327 34.76 -18.60 -13.80
C SER A 327 34.67 -20.11 -14.09
N GLN A 328 33.51 -20.62 -14.50
CA GLN A 328 33.34 -22.02 -14.92
C GLN A 328 33.95 -22.33 -16.29
N SER A 329 34.13 -21.34 -17.17
CA SER A 329 34.80 -21.51 -18.47
C SER A 329 36.32 -21.46 -18.42
N SER A 330 36.89 -21.07 -17.27
CA SER A 330 38.34 -20.91 -17.05
C SER A 330 38.93 -22.01 -16.15
N SER A 331 38.16 -23.06 -15.86
CA SER A 331 38.54 -24.19 -14.99
C SER A 331 38.88 -25.45 -15.79
#